data_AF-A0A3D2GLT7-F1
#
_entry.id   AF-A0A3D2GLT7-F1
#
_cell.length_a   1.000
_cell.length_b   1.000
_cell.length_c   1.000
_cell.angle_alpha   90.00
_cell.angle_beta   90.00
_cell.angle_gamma   90.00
#
_symmetry.space_group_name_H-M   'P 1'
#
loop_
_entity.id
_entity.type
_entity.pdbx_description
1 polymer ?
#
loop_
_entity_poly.entity_id
_entity_poly.type
_entity_poly.pdbx_seq_one_letter_code
_entity_poly.pdbx_strand_id
1 'polypeptide(L)' 'LIGTTKPTIVAVRDRTHWNSASIKPRNPVLLGLCTQADLDKEVIKSGGKTDAEAPPEDKIDNYVTDISADY' A
#
# COMPACT_ATOMS: atom_id res chain seq x y z
N LEU A 1 -8.69 -1.84 -11.83
CA LEU A 1 -9.92 -2.39 -12.46
C LEU A 1 -10.86 -2.76 -11.35
N ILE A 2 -11.89 -1.93 -11.12
CA ILE A 2 -12.86 -2.13 -10.04
C ILE A 2 -14.11 -2.73 -10.69
N GLY A 3 -14.76 -3.69 -10.02
CA GLY A 3 -15.99 -4.31 -10.52
C GLY A 3 -15.80 -5.30 -11.68
N THR A 4 -14.58 -5.78 -11.93
CA THR A 4 -14.33 -6.83 -12.94
C THR A 4 -14.33 -8.22 -12.32
N THR A 5 -14.41 -9.25 -13.15
CA THR A 5 -14.39 -10.66 -12.71
C THR A 5 -12.98 -11.24 -12.65
N LYS A 6 -12.79 -12.35 -11.92
CA LYS A 6 -11.50 -13.07 -11.83
C LYS A 6 -10.88 -13.40 -13.20
N PRO A 7 -11.62 -13.91 -14.21
CA PRO A 7 -11.06 -14.16 -15.54
C PRO A 7 -10.49 -12.90 -16.19
N THR A 8 -11.18 -11.77 -16.04
CA THR A 8 -10.74 -10.48 -16.59
C THR A 8 -9.46 -10.00 -15.92
N ILE A 9 -9.32 -10.20 -14.60
CA ILE A 9 -8.11 -9.86 -13.85
C ILE A 9 -6.90 -10.64 -14.37
N VAL A 10 -7.05 -11.96 -14.57
CA VAL A 10 -5.99 -12.83 -15.11
C VAL A 10 -5.59 -12.38 -16.52
N ALA A 11 -6.57 -12.15 -17.41
CA ALA A 11 -6.30 -11.71 -18.77
C ALA A 11 -5.54 -10.37 -18.83
N VAL A 12 -5.80 -9.46 -17.89
CA VAL A 12 -5.06 -8.19 -17.80
C VAL A 12 -3.67 -8.38 -17.21
N ARG A 13 -3.52 -9.24 -16.18
CA ARG A 13 -2.22 -9.57 -15.57
C ARG A 13 -1.27 -10.21 -16.58
N ASP A 14 -1.80 -11.12 -17.40
CA ASP A 14 -1.04 -11.87 -18.40
C ASP A 14 -0.97 -11.12 -19.75
N ARG A 15 -1.50 -9.89 -19.81
CA ARG A 15 -1.53 -9.01 -20.99
C ARG A 15 -2.22 -9.61 -22.23
N THR A 16 -3.19 -10.50 -22.03
CA THR A 16 -3.99 -11.13 -23.09
C THR A 16 -5.34 -10.45 -23.33
N HIS A 17 -5.72 -9.48 -22.50
CA HIS A 17 -6.93 -8.69 -22.72
C HIS A 17 -6.79 -7.80 -23.97
N TRP A 18 -7.84 -7.74 -24.81
CA TRP A 18 -7.84 -7.00 -26.09
C TRP A 18 -7.41 -5.53 -25.95
N ASN A 19 -7.71 -4.91 -24.80
CA ASN A 19 -7.34 -3.53 -24.49
C ASN A 19 -6.19 -3.40 -23.48
N SER A 20 -5.34 -4.42 -23.32
CA SER A 20 -4.28 -4.40 -22.29
C SER A 20 -3.36 -3.19 -22.42
N ALA A 21 -3.07 -2.73 -23.65
CA ALA A 21 -2.23 -1.56 -23.92
C ALA A 21 -2.79 -0.24 -23.37
N SER A 22 -4.12 -0.08 -23.28
CA SER A 22 -4.73 1.15 -22.76
C SER A 22 -4.95 1.13 -21.24
N ILE A 23 -4.78 -0.03 -20.58
CA ILE A 23 -5.04 -0.16 -19.15
C ILE A 23 -3.82 0.36 -18.38
N LYS A 24 -3.98 1.48 -17.69
CA LYS A 24 -2.93 2.12 -16.89
C LYS A 24 -3.21 1.95 -15.39
N PRO A 25 -2.18 1.68 -14.57
CA PRO A 25 -2.33 1.70 -13.12
C PRO A 25 -2.71 3.11 -12.65
N ARG A 26 -3.58 3.19 -11.65
CA ARG A 26 -4.02 4.42 -11.00
C ARG A 26 -3.81 4.28 -9.51
N ASN A 27 -3.47 5.39 -8.85
CA ASN A 27 -3.22 5.41 -7.42
C ASN A 27 -4.54 5.13 -6.66
N PRO A 28 -4.58 4.13 -5.76
CA PRO A 28 -5.79 3.74 -5.02
C PRO A 28 -6.27 4.80 -4.00
N VAL A 29 -5.37 5.64 -3.46
CA VAL A 29 -5.72 6.73 -2.54
C VAL A 29 -6.51 7.81 -3.26
N LEU A 30 -6.07 8.16 -4.48
CA LEU A 30 -6.79 9.11 -5.33
C LEU A 30 -8.16 8.60 -5.79
N LEU A 31 -8.37 7.28 -5.74
CA LEU A 31 -9.64 6.64 -6.04
C LEU A 31 -10.52 6.44 -4.79
N GLY A 32 -10.04 6.86 -3.61
CA GLY A 32 -10.77 6.73 -2.34
C GLY A 32 -10.88 5.30 -1.82
N LEU A 33 -10.04 4.37 -2.28
CA LEU A 33 -10.08 2.97 -1.86
C LEU A 33 -9.30 2.70 -0.57
N CYS A 34 -8.30 3.53 -0.26
CA CYS A 34 -7.48 3.44 0.94
C CYS A 34 -6.97 4.82 1.35
N THR A 35 -6.50 4.95 2.59
CA THR A 35 -5.79 6.16 3.04
C THR A 35 -4.31 6.09 2.66
N GLN A 36 -3.61 7.24 2.69
CA GLN A 36 -2.17 7.28 2.46
C GLN A 36 -1.40 6.42 3.47
N ALA A 37 -1.78 6.51 4.76
CA ALA A 37 -1.16 5.74 5.82
C ALA A 37 -1.31 4.23 5.64
N ASP A 38 -2.48 3.76 5.18
CA ASP A 38 -2.70 2.33 4.94
C ASP A 38 -1.90 1.82 3.74
N LEU A 39 -1.78 2.63 2.69
CA LEU A 39 -0.95 2.30 1.53
C LEU A 39 0.52 2.15 1.94
N ASP A 40 1.05 3.10 2.70
CA ASP A 40 2.45 3.11 3.10
C ASP A 40 2.78 1.91 4.02
N LYS A 41 1.89 1.55 4.95
CA LYS A 41 2.03 0.35 5.81
C LYS A 41 2.09 -0.94 5.00
N GLU A 42 1.18 -1.14 4.06
CA GLU A 42 1.12 -2.37 3.25
C GLU A 42 2.30 -2.45 2.26
N VAL A 43 2.81 -1.32 1.77
CA VAL A 43 4.01 -1.26 0.93
C VAL A 43 5.25 -1.69 1.71
N ILE A 44 5.46 -1.16 2.93
CA ILE A 44 6.57 -1.53 3.81
C ILE A 44 6.51 -3.02 4.15
N LYS A 45 5.33 -3.51 4.54
CA LYS A 45 5.10 -4.93 4.84
C LYS A 45 5.39 -5.85 3.65
N SER A 46 5.13 -5.38 2.43
CA SER A 46 5.41 -6.12 1.19
C SER A 46 6.89 -6.04 0.76
N GLY A 47 7.75 -5.37 1.53
CA GLY A 47 9.16 -5.14 1.19
C GLY A 47 9.37 -4.10 0.08
N GLY A 48 8.33 -3.32 -0.23
CA GLY A 48 8.41 -2.19 -1.15
C GLY A 48 9.07 -0.97 -0.49
N LYS A 49 9.62 -0.08 -1.32
CA LYS A 49 10.16 1.21 -0.86
C LYS A 49 9.07 2.26 -1.00
N THR A 50 8.78 2.98 0.08
CA THR A 50 7.99 4.20 0.07
C THR A 50 8.89 5.38 -0.24
N ASP A 51 8.39 6.38 -0.98
CA ASP A 51 9.15 7.59 -1.31
C ASP A 51 9.40 8.48 -0.07
N ALA A 52 8.64 8.24 1.01
CA ALA A 52 8.91 8.74 2.33
C ALA A 52 9.75 7.72 3.10
N GLU A 53 10.94 8.14 3.51
CA GLU A 53 11.78 7.46 4.49
C GLU A 53 10.97 7.24 5.77
N ALA A 54 10.44 6.03 5.97
CA ALA A 54 9.79 5.66 7.20
C ALA A 54 10.88 5.45 8.26
N PRO A 55 10.83 6.17 9.41
CA PRO A 55 11.65 5.81 10.55
C PRO A 55 11.31 4.37 10.96
N PRO A 56 12.30 3.54 11.31
CA PRO A 56 12.05 2.19 11.79
C PRO A 56 11.09 2.22 12.98
N GLU A 57 10.08 1.34 12.92
CA GLU A 57 8.94 1.21 13.83
C GLU A 57 9.35 0.83 15.27
N ASP A 58 10.63 0.54 15.51
CA ASP A 58 11.21 0.16 16.83
C ASP A 58 11.26 1.29 17.88
N LYS A 59 10.72 2.50 17.62
CA LYS A 59 10.82 3.64 18.54
C LYS A 59 9.56 4.00 19.32
N ILE A 60 8.43 3.33 19.08
CA ILE A 60 7.19 3.65 19.81
C ILE A 60 7.23 3.10 21.25
N ASP A 61 7.85 1.93 21.44
CA ASP A 61 7.84 1.26 22.75
C ASP A 61 8.69 1.98 23.81
N ASN A 62 9.77 2.66 23.41
CA ASN A 62 10.67 3.33 24.35
C ASN A 62 10.11 4.65 24.93
N TYR A 63 9.14 5.29 24.27
CA TYR A 63 8.55 6.54 24.78
C TYR A 63 7.59 6.31 25.95
N VAL A 64 6.97 5.12 26.00
CA VAL A 64 6.00 4.76 27.07
C VAL A 64 6.73 4.35 28.36
N THR A 65 7.89 3.71 28.24
CA THR A 65 8.70 3.28 29.38
C THR A 65 9.40 4.43 30.10
N ASP A 66 9.80 5.50 29.40
CA ASP A 66 10.46 6.64 30.04
C ASP A 66 9.46 7.54 30.80
N ILE A 67 8.21 7.63 30.36
CA ILE A 67 7.17 8.42 31.05
C ILE A 67 6.74 7.78 32.38
N SER A 68 6.91 6.46 32.51
CA SER A 68 6.46 5.69 33.69
C SER A 68 7.56 5.47 34.74
N ALA A 69 8.79 5.93 34.50
CA ALA A 69 9.89 5.83 35.48
C ALA A 69 9.98 7.04 36.43
N ASP A 70 9.26 8.14 36.14
CA ASP A 70 9.33 9.41 36.87
C ASP A 70 8.05 9.74 37.69
N TYR A 71 7.15 8.77 37.91
CA TYR A 71 5.96 8.93 38.76
C TYR A 71 5.81 7.83 39.82
#